data_AF-A0A5N6Y8I6-F1
#
_entry.id   AF-A0A5N6Y8I6-F1
#
_cell.length_a   1.000
_cell.length_b   1.000
_cell.length_c   1.000
_cell.angle_alpha   90.00
_cell.angle_beta   90.00
_cell.angle_gamma   90.00
#
_symmetry.space_group_name_H-M   'P 1'
#
loop_
_entity.id
_entity.type
_entity.pdbx_description
1 polymer ?
#
loop_
_entity_poly.entity_id
_entity_poly.type
_entity_poly.pdbx_seq_one_letter_code
_entity_poly.pdbx_strand_id
1 'polypeptide(L)'
;MHTACKSSSDYLPSKFLSLSDNTGIIRPVTTKDERKRIDCYTTFSHCWGGANIVTLQSSTLDTFHQGISLDLLPKTFIEAIAVCHRFSIPYVRIYQLCRIQDSLTD
;
A
#
# COMPACT_ATOMS: atom_id res chain seq x y z
N MET A 1 -29.23 15.82 -13.77
CA MET A 1 -29.70 14.91 -12.70
C MET A 1 -28.85 13.66 -12.81
N HIS A 2 -27.81 13.50 -11.98
CA HIS A 2 -26.89 12.36 -12.14
C HIS A 2 -27.58 11.07 -11.70
N THR A 3 -27.91 10.28 -12.71
CA THR A 3 -28.40 8.91 -12.67
C THR A 3 -27.55 8.07 -11.72
N ALA A 4 -28.24 7.46 -10.75
CA ALA A 4 -27.82 6.34 -9.91
C ALA A 4 -26.33 5.98 -10.03
N CYS A 5 -25.53 6.50 -9.10
CA CYS A 5 -24.18 6.06 -8.86
C CYS A 5 -24.22 4.54 -8.67
N LYS A 6 -23.78 3.78 -9.68
CA LYS A 6 -23.62 2.33 -9.58
C LYS A 6 -22.63 2.10 -8.45
N SER A 7 -23.16 1.73 -7.29
CA SER A 7 -22.43 1.15 -6.17
C SER A 7 -21.85 -0.18 -6.66
N SER A 8 -20.78 -0.11 -7.45
CA SER A 8 -19.97 -1.27 -7.81
C SER A 8 -19.05 -1.51 -6.62
N SER A 9 -19.64 -2.08 -5.57
CA SER A 9 -19.06 -2.31 -4.24
C SER A 9 -17.97 -3.40 -4.23
N ASP A 10 -17.12 -3.44 -5.26
CA ASP A 10 -16.06 -4.44 -5.38
C ASP A 10 -14.79 -3.86 -6.02
N TYR A 11 -14.62 -2.53 -5.98
CA TYR A 11 -13.37 -1.89 -6.36
C TYR A 11 -12.33 -2.08 -5.25
N LEU A 12 -11.86 -3.32 -5.10
CA LEU A 12 -10.76 -3.63 -4.22
C LEU A 12 -9.45 -3.21 -4.94
N PRO A 13 -8.73 -2.24 -4.39
CA PRO A 13 -7.53 -1.76 -5.03
C PRO A 13 -6.51 -2.87 -5.29
N SER A 14 -5.89 -2.94 -6.48
CA SER A 14 -5.10 -4.13 -6.87
C SER A 14 -3.84 -4.45 -6.03
N LYS A 15 -3.44 -3.55 -5.12
CA LYS A 15 -2.17 -3.63 -4.38
C LYS A 15 -2.32 -3.10 -2.95
N PHE A 16 -1.77 -3.86 -2.02
CA PHE A 16 -1.68 -3.59 -0.59
C PHE A 16 -0.30 -3.97 -0.09
N LEU A 17 0.03 -3.58 1.14
CA LEU A 17 1.18 -4.04 1.89
C LEU A 17 0.64 -4.90 3.04
N SER A 18 1.18 -6.11 3.17
CA SER A 18 0.94 -6.98 4.30
C SER A 18 1.75 -6.50 5.50
N LEU A 19 1.06 -6.27 6.60
CA LEU A 19 1.57 -5.92 7.92
C LEU A 19 1.40 -7.07 8.93
N SER A 20 0.93 -8.23 8.46
CA SER A 20 0.69 -9.41 9.31
C SER A 20 1.97 -9.96 9.95
N ASP A 21 3.14 -9.51 9.51
CA ASP A 21 4.42 -9.99 9.97
C ASP A 21 5.09 -8.98 10.92
N ASN A 22 5.35 -9.40 12.16
CA ASN A 22 5.94 -8.55 13.19
C ASN A 22 7.48 -8.45 13.09
N THR A 23 8.09 -8.96 12.01
CA THR A 23 9.55 -8.86 11.78
C THR A 23 10.00 -7.47 11.35
N GLY A 24 9.06 -6.55 11.12
CA GLY A 24 9.37 -5.22 10.58
C GLY A 24 9.72 -5.26 9.09
N ILE A 25 9.34 -6.33 8.39
CA ILE A 25 9.45 -6.45 6.94
C ILE A 25 8.05 -6.38 6.34
N ILE A 26 7.83 -5.42 5.45
CA ILE A 26 6.57 -5.29 4.72
C ILE A 26 6.68 -5.91 3.34
N ARG A 27 5.60 -6.54 2.89
CA ARG A 27 5.53 -7.19 1.58
C ARG A 27 4.31 -6.71 0.79
N PRO A 28 4.47 -6.34 -0.48
CA PRO A 28 3.35 -6.02 -1.34
C PRO A 28 2.55 -7.29 -1.62
N VAL A 29 1.25 -7.22 -1.37
CA VAL A 29 0.28 -8.25 -1.73
C VAL A 29 -0.69 -7.68 -2.75
N THR A 30 -1.12 -8.52 -3.68
CA THR A 30 -2.09 -8.12 -4.70
C THR A 30 -3.43 -8.78 -4.44
N THR A 31 -4.50 -8.13 -4.88
CA THR A 31 -5.85 -8.71 -4.78
C THR A 31 -6.01 -9.97 -5.61
N LYS A 32 -5.16 -10.20 -6.61
CA LYS A 32 -5.18 -11.45 -7.38
C LYS A 32 -4.71 -12.65 -6.55
N ASP A 33 -3.79 -12.40 -5.62
CA ASP A 33 -3.17 -13.44 -4.79
C ASP A 33 -4.02 -13.71 -3.53
N GLU A 34 -4.46 -12.65 -2.85
CA GLU A 34 -5.00 -12.75 -1.48
C GLU A 34 -6.41 -12.13 -1.34
N ARG A 35 -7.23 -12.03 -2.41
CA ARG A 35 -8.56 -11.36 -2.36
C ARG A 35 -9.44 -11.81 -1.20
N LYS A 36 -9.45 -13.11 -0.92
CA LYS A 36 -10.29 -13.71 0.14
C LYS A 36 -9.77 -13.44 1.55
N ARG A 37 -8.51 -13.00 1.69
CA ARG A 37 -7.86 -12.71 2.98
C ARG A 37 -7.83 -11.23 3.31
N ILE A 38 -7.97 -10.35 2.32
CA ILE A 38 -8.08 -8.91 2.52
C ILE A 38 -9.50 -8.57 2.99
N ASP A 39 -9.81 -8.91 4.24
CA ASP A 39 -11.08 -8.58 4.92
C ASP A 39 -10.98 -7.23 5.64
N CYS A 40 -9.82 -6.93 6.23
CA CYS A 40 -9.56 -5.69 6.95
C CYS A 40 -8.32 -5.00 6.39
N TYR A 41 -8.50 -3.80 5.83
CA TYR A 41 -7.42 -2.97 5.36
C TYR A 41 -7.65 -1.50 5.67
N THR A 42 -6.57 -0.72 5.75
CA THR A 42 -6.65 0.73 5.79
C THR A 42 -6.02 1.35 4.55
N THR A 43 -6.45 2.56 4.22
CA THR A 43 -5.94 3.30 3.07
C THR A 43 -5.28 4.58 3.55
N PHE A 44 -4.05 4.79 3.10
CA PHE A 44 -3.28 5.99 3.33
C PHE A 44 -3.07 6.73 2.02
N SER A 45 -3.77 7.86 1.87
CA SER A 45 -3.69 8.75 0.72
C SER A 45 -3.28 10.14 1.19
N HIS A 46 -2.03 10.26 1.62
CA HIS A 46 -1.43 11.55 1.98
C HIS A 46 -0.62 12.08 0.81
N CYS A 47 -0.79 13.36 0.49
CA CYS A 47 0.11 14.09 -0.41
C CYS A 47 1.36 14.46 0.40
N TRP A 48 2.45 13.72 0.23
CA TRP A 48 3.66 13.86 1.05
C TRP A 48 4.49 15.14 0.77
N GLY A 49 3.92 16.16 0.13
CA GLY A 49 4.44 17.53 0.13
C GLY A 49 5.94 17.70 -0.15
N GLY A 50 6.47 17.02 -1.18
CA GLY A 50 7.89 17.16 -1.57
C GLY A 50 8.89 16.40 -0.70
N ALA A 51 8.44 15.63 0.30
CA ALA A 51 9.31 14.66 0.96
C ALA A 51 9.77 13.61 -0.07
N ASN A 52 11.02 13.13 0.05
CA ASN A 52 11.54 12.03 -0.76
C ASN A 52 10.85 10.72 -0.32
N ILE A 53 9.63 10.52 -0.80
CA ILE A 53 8.87 9.31 -0.56
C ILE A 53 9.57 8.21 -1.34
N VAL A 54 9.82 7.08 -0.70
CA VAL A 54 10.17 5.86 -1.41
C VAL A 54 9.04 5.57 -2.40
N THR A 55 9.31 5.76 -3.69
CA THR A 55 8.35 5.47 -4.76
C THR A 55 8.63 4.07 -5.26
N LEU A 56 7.56 3.30 -5.50
CA LEU A 56 7.69 1.95 -6.05
C LEU A 56 7.97 2.08 -7.56
N GLN A 57 9.26 2.15 -7.90
CA GLN A 57 9.74 2.08 -9.28
C GLN A 57 9.72 0.61 -9.72
N SER A 58 9.54 0.36 -11.02
CA SER A 58 9.66 -0.96 -11.65
C SER A 58 10.96 -1.67 -11.25
N SER A 59 12.09 -0.95 -11.22
CA SER A 59 13.39 -1.48 -10.75
C SER A 59 13.40 -1.87 -9.27
N THR A 60 12.69 -1.13 -8.43
CA THR A 60 12.60 -1.42 -6.98
C THR A 60 11.48 -2.40 -6.66
N LEU A 61 10.55 -2.66 -7.58
CA LEU A 61 9.38 -3.51 -7.38
C LEU A 61 9.79 -4.94 -7.04
N ASP A 62 10.85 -5.44 -7.68
CA ASP A 62 11.40 -6.76 -7.39
C ASP A 62 11.93 -6.84 -5.95
N THR A 63 12.70 -5.84 -5.52
CA THR A 63 13.16 -5.71 -4.12
C THR A 63 11.99 -5.56 -3.15
N PHE A 64 10.96 -4.80 -3.52
CA PHE A 64 9.72 -4.69 -2.75
C PHE A 64 9.02 -6.05 -2.60
N HIS A 65 8.94 -6.86 -3.66
CA HIS A 65 8.37 -8.21 -3.62
C HIS A 65 9.15 -9.17 -2.70
N GLN A 66 10.48 -9.00 -2.62
CA GLN A 66 11.33 -9.74 -1.68
C GLN A 66 11.09 -9.32 -0.22
N GLY A 67 10.54 -8.12 0.00
CA GLY A 67 10.20 -7.56 1.30
C GLY A 67 11.14 -6.41 1.66
N ILE A 68 10.58 -5.37 2.28
CA ILE A 68 11.34 -4.17 2.66
C ILE A 68 11.26 -3.95 4.15
N SER A 69 12.43 -3.66 4.74
CA SER A 69 12.53 -3.25 6.13
C SER A 69 11.83 -1.92 6.35
N LEU A 70 11.00 -1.83 7.38
CA LEU A 70 10.33 -0.61 7.80
C LEU A 70 11.30 0.54 8.05
N ASP A 71 12.51 0.23 8.52
CA ASP A 71 13.57 1.22 8.78
C ASP A 71 14.05 1.97 7.53
N LEU A 72 13.88 1.38 6.34
CA LEU A 72 14.19 2.02 5.06
C LEU A 72 13.10 2.99 4.60
N LEU A 73 11.94 3.00 5.27
CA LEU A 73 10.83 3.87 4.93
C LEU A 73 10.92 5.20 5.70
N PRO A 74 10.29 6.27 5.18
CA PRO A 74 10.21 7.53 5.91
C PRO A 74 9.51 7.31 7.26
N LYS A 75 9.91 8.06 8.30
CA LYS A 75 9.31 7.97 9.64
C LYS A 75 7.78 7.93 9.63
N THR A 76 7.14 8.72 8.79
CA THR A 76 5.69 8.75 8.76
C THR A 76 5.03 7.46 8.25
N PHE A 77 5.73 6.67 7.42
CA PHE A 77 5.28 5.33 7.05
C PHE A 77 5.39 4.38 8.25
N ILE A 78 6.50 4.45 8.96
CA ILE A 78 6.73 3.66 10.18
C ILE A 78 5.63 3.97 11.20
N GLU A 79 5.34 5.26 11.45
CA GLU A 79 4.26 5.68 12.35
C GLU A 79 2.89 5.20 11.88
N ALA A 80 2.58 5.33 10.58
CA ALA A 80 1.31 4.84 10.03
C ALA A 80 1.16 3.33 10.22
N ILE A 81 2.24 2.57 10.01
CA ILE A 81 2.26 1.11 10.18
C ILE A 81 2.15 0.73 11.65
N ALA A 82 2.84 1.44 12.55
CA ALA A 82 2.71 1.25 13.99
C ALA A 82 1.26 1.47 14.46
N VAL A 83 0.59 2.48 13.92
CA VAL A 83 -0.84 2.71 14.16
C VAL A 83 -1.68 1.54 13.63
N CYS A 84 -1.42 1.06 12.41
CA CYS A 84 -2.11 -0.11 11.85
C CYS A 84 -1.94 -1.35 12.73
N HIS A 85 -0.72 -1.62 13.21
CA HIS A 85 -0.41 -2.72 14.13
C HIS A 85 -1.21 -2.57 15.43
N ARG A 86 -1.29 -1.35 15.99
CA ARG A 86 -2.07 -1.08 17.20
C ARG A 86 -3.57 -1.34 17.01
N PHE A 87 -4.09 -1.10 15.81
CA PHE A 87 -5.47 -1.40 15.44
C PHE A 87 -5.65 -2.83 14.90
N SER A 88 -4.63 -3.69 14.93
CA SER A 88 -4.66 -5.05 14.40
C SER A 88 -5.11 -5.10 12.93
N ILE A 89 -4.68 -4.12 12.13
CA ILE A 89 -5.01 -4.03 10.70
C ILE A 89 -3.91 -4.76 9.91
N PRO A 90 -4.21 -5.91 9.27
CA PRO A 90 -3.21 -6.74 8.62
C PRO A 90 -2.76 -6.20 7.26
N TYR A 91 -3.51 -5.29 6.65
CA TYR A 91 -3.20 -4.76 5.32
C TYR A 91 -3.32 -3.24 5.25
N VAL A 92 -2.33 -2.59 4.64
CA VAL A 92 -2.37 -1.15 4.36
C VAL A 92 -2.17 -0.89 2.89
N ARG A 93 -2.98 -0.01 2.31
CA ARG A 93 -2.75 0.52 0.98
C ARG A 93 -2.18 1.92 1.10
N ILE A 94 -0.98 2.14 0.56
CA ILE A 94 -0.42 3.48 0.49
C ILE A 94 -0.45 3.94 -0.96
N TYR A 95 -1.23 4.98 -1.23
CA TYR A 95 -1.54 5.40 -2.60
C TYR A 95 -0.28 5.80 -3.38
N GLN A 96 0.66 6.51 -2.74
CA GLN A 96 1.90 6.93 -3.39
C GLN A 96 2.89 5.78 -3.64
N LEU A 97 2.91 4.73 -2.80
CA LEU A 97 3.71 3.52 -3.05
C LEU A 97 3.05 2.61 -4.09
N CYS A 98 1.73 2.48 -4.08
CA CYS A 98 1.03 1.56 -4.98
C CYS A 98 0.83 2.11 -6.41
N ARG A 99 1.15 3.40 -6.64
CA ARG A 99 1.22 3.99 -7.97
C ARG A 99 2.63 3.74 -8.51
N ILE A 100 2.80 2.67 -9.30
CA ILE A 100 4.03 2.46 -10.06
C ILE A 100 4.27 3.74 -10.86
N GLN A 101 5.39 4.40 -10.61
CA GLN A 101 5.78 5.62 -11.31
C GLN A 101 6.66 5.25 -12.50
N ASP A 102 6.15 4.38 -13.36
CA ASP A 102 6.83 3.83 -14.56
C ASP A 102 6.07 4.15 -15.85
N SER A 103 5.19 5.15 -15.83
CA SER A 103 4.67 5.73 -17.07
C SER A 103 4.56 7.23 -16.92
N LEU A 104 5.71 7.86 -17.13
CA LEU A 104 5.81 9.05 -17.96
C LEU A 104 6.85 8.73 -19.03
N THR A 105 6.51 7.81 -19.94
CA THR A 105 7.14 7.80 -21.24
C THR A 105 6.04 8.18 -22.22
N ASP A 106 6.09 9.45 -22.62
CA ASP A 106 5.36 10.10 -23.72
C ASP A 106 3.82 10.09 -23.69
#